data_AF-A0AAN6J3G6-F1
#
_entry.id   AF-A0AAN6J3G6-F1
#
_cell.length_a   1.000
_cell.length_b   1.000
_cell.length_c   1.000
_cell.angle_alpha   90.00
_cell.angle_beta   90.00
_cell.angle_gamma   90.00
#
_symmetry.space_group_name_H-M   'P 1'
#
loop_
_entity.id
_entity.type
_entity.pdbx_description
1 polymer ?
#
loop_
_entity_poly.entity_id
_entity_poly.type
_entity_poly.pdbx_seq_one_letter_code
_entity_poly.pdbx_strand_id
1 'polypeptide(L)'
;MGSPEVLTPYQQQEKAAQEYYAQKDTRPHYVSGTPPGYQSTAGQAEVQTADARRERTVCGLKHDVFFTVLAVVIVVFLAAVLGGVLGTVLNKSGPNNQPSPISNGSIPSNTSSPATPPPVTAYQNSGISLLVPAHSSDELPAFYFYFQTAEGAIIEDAYNSTLMHVSSNSTLLVAGGAANGTPIAATSWFSNGHTTRQVFFLDSSGNVMT
;
A
#
# COMPACT_ATOMS: atom_id res chain seq x y z
N MET A 1 21.53 -21.40 54.47
CA MET A 1 20.96 -20.09 54.12
C MET A 1 21.59 -19.69 52.79
N GLY A 2 20.84 -19.82 51.69
CA GLY A 2 21.32 -19.51 50.35
C GLY A 2 21.19 -18.02 50.05
N SER A 3 22.26 -17.40 49.58
CA SER A 3 22.31 -15.99 49.20
C SER A 3 21.48 -15.78 47.91
N PRO A 4 20.63 -14.74 47.82
CA PRO A 4 19.89 -14.45 46.61
C PRO A 4 20.85 -14.02 45.50
N GLU A 5 20.82 -14.74 44.39
CA GLU A 5 21.60 -14.44 43.19
C GLU A 5 20.94 -13.25 42.48
N VAL A 6 21.62 -12.10 42.46
CA VAL A 6 21.15 -10.90 41.78
C VAL A 6 21.45 -11.05 40.30
N LEU A 7 20.42 -11.37 39.52
CA LEU A 7 20.51 -11.46 38.07
C LEU A 7 20.85 -10.08 37.49
N THR A 8 21.84 -10.05 36.61
CA THR A 8 22.21 -8.84 35.87
C THR A 8 21.11 -8.48 34.88
N PRO A 9 20.92 -7.18 34.54
CA PRO A 9 19.84 -6.74 33.64
C PRO A 9 19.89 -7.43 32.26
N TYR A 10 21.06 -7.89 31.82
CA TYR A 10 21.21 -8.67 30.59
C TYR A 10 20.60 -10.08 30.68
N GLN A 11 20.74 -10.78 31.81
CA GLN A 11 20.15 -12.12 31.99
C GLN A 11 18.62 -12.08 32.12
N GLN A 12 18.06 -10.95 32.58
CA GLN A 12 16.62 -10.78 32.69
C GLN A 12 15.96 -10.60 31.31
N GLN A 13 16.65 -9.99 30.35
CA GLN A 13 16.15 -9.81 28.98
C GLN A 13 16.17 -11.13 28.18
N GLU A 14 17.18 -11.98 28.40
CA GLU A 14 17.29 -13.28 27.73
C GLU A 14 16.19 -14.25 28.20
N LYS A 15 15.84 -14.21 29.49
CA LYS A 15 14.77 -15.04 30.05
C LYS A 15 13.37 -14.64 29.53
N ALA A 16 13.12 -13.34 29.36
CA ALA A 16 11.86 -12.85 28.78
C ALA A 16 11.73 -13.18 27.29
N ALA A 17 12.84 -13.20 26.54
CA ALA A 17 12.83 -13.62 25.14
C ALA A 17 12.54 -15.13 24.99
N GLN A 18 13.06 -15.97 25.87
CA GLN A 18 12.80 -17.42 25.83
C GLN A 18 11.34 -17.78 26.17
N GLU A 19 10.70 -17.09 27.13
CA GLU A 19 9.27 -17.31 27.42
C GLU A 19 8.36 -16.92 26.24
N TYR A 20 8.75 -15.92 25.45
CA TYR A 20 7.99 -15.52 24.25
C TYR A 20 7.98 -16.59 23.15
N TYR A 21 9.06 -17.37 23.01
CA TYR A 21 9.12 -18.48 22.04
C TYR A 21 8.54 -19.81 22.57
N ALA A 22 8.42 -19.99 23.88
CA ALA A 22 7.79 -21.17 24.47
C ALA A 22 6.26 -21.18 24.37
N GLN A 23 5.62 -20.02 24.11
CA GLN A 23 4.17 -19.88 24.07
C GLN A 23 3.59 -19.80 22.65
N LYS A 24 4.17 -20.53 21.68
CA LYS A 24 3.64 -20.62 20.30
C LYS A 24 3.70 -22.04 19.72
N ASP A 25 3.17 -23.01 20.47
CA ASP A 25 2.83 -24.33 19.94
C ASP A 25 1.32 -24.55 19.76
N THR A 26 0.52 -23.48 19.71
CA THR A 26 -0.81 -23.52 19.10
C THR A 26 -0.68 -23.38 17.60
N ARG A 27 -0.13 -24.43 16.96
CA ARG A 27 -0.19 -24.59 15.50
C ARG A 27 -1.66 -24.49 15.08
N PRO A 28 -2.05 -23.58 14.17
CA PRO A 28 -3.35 -23.73 13.53
C PRO A 28 -3.33 -25.08 12.82
N HIS A 29 -4.25 -25.96 13.21
CA HIS A 29 -4.54 -27.15 12.42
C HIS A 29 -4.99 -26.67 11.04
N TYR A 30 -4.07 -26.67 10.08
CA TYR A 30 -4.44 -26.63 8.68
C TYR A 30 -5.21 -27.92 8.43
N VAL A 31 -6.54 -27.79 8.38
CA VAL A 31 -7.36 -28.78 7.71
C VAL A 31 -6.87 -28.80 6.28
N SER A 32 -6.11 -29.83 5.93
CA SER A 32 -5.78 -30.17 4.56
C SER A 32 -7.10 -30.50 3.88
N GLY A 33 -7.77 -29.47 3.39
CA GLY A 33 -8.86 -29.61 2.45
C GLY A 33 -8.23 -30.10 1.16
N THR A 34 -8.44 -31.38 0.87
CA THR A 34 -8.13 -31.97 -0.43
C THR A 34 -8.67 -31.04 -1.52
N PRO A 35 -7.86 -30.61 -2.51
CA PRO A 35 -8.39 -29.85 -3.63
C PRO A 35 -9.53 -30.67 -4.26
N PRO A 36 -10.68 -30.07 -4.61
CA PRO A 36 -11.79 -30.78 -5.23
C PRO A 36 -11.30 -31.35 -6.56
N GLY A 37 -10.94 -32.62 -6.53
CA GLY A 37 -10.71 -33.43 -7.71
C GLY A 37 -12.02 -33.55 -8.45
N TYR A 38 -11.97 -33.26 -9.75
CA TYR A 38 -13.03 -33.59 -10.69
C TYR A 38 -13.28 -35.10 -10.65
N GLN A 39 -14.27 -35.53 -9.87
CA GLN A 39 -14.87 -36.84 -10.03
C GLN A 39 -16.11 -36.69 -10.91
N SER A 40 -15.94 -37.22 -12.11
CA SER A 40 -16.98 -37.47 -13.07
C SER A 40 -17.99 -38.49 -12.51
N THR A 41 -19.26 -38.11 -12.60
CA THR A 41 -20.38 -38.92 -13.08
C THR A 41 -20.94 -40.06 -12.22
N ALA A 42 -22.25 -39.89 -11.99
CA ALA A 42 -23.32 -40.87 -11.77
C ALA A 42 -23.54 -41.40 -10.34
N GLY A 43 -24.68 -40.99 -9.77
CA GLY A 43 -25.49 -41.90 -8.97
C GLY A 43 -25.86 -41.41 -7.58
N GLN A 44 -27.08 -40.86 -7.51
CA GLN A 44 -28.05 -41.06 -6.42
C GLN A 44 -27.99 -40.23 -5.13
N ALA A 45 -29.24 -39.91 -4.75
CA ALA A 45 -29.80 -39.72 -3.41
C ALA A 45 -29.56 -38.36 -2.74
N GLU A 46 -30.47 -37.46 -3.10
CA GLU A 46 -31.01 -36.36 -2.31
C GLU A 46 -31.13 -36.72 -0.81
N VAL A 47 -30.34 -36.05 0.02
CA VAL A 47 -30.65 -35.86 1.44
C VAL A 47 -30.63 -34.37 1.69
N GLN A 48 -31.82 -33.76 1.64
CA GLN A 48 -32.06 -32.40 2.11
C GLN A 48 -31.97 -32.41 3.64
N THR A 49 -30.79 -32.14 4.19
CA THR A 49 -30.69 -31.61 5.55
C THR A 49 -30.89 -30.11 5.49
N ALA A 50 -32.09 -29.68 5.86
CA ALA A 50 -32.44 -28.30 6.14
C ALA A 50 -31.66 -27.82 7.38
N ASP A 51 -30.40 -27.46 7.19
CA ASP A 51 -29.64 -26.73 8.18
C ASP A 51 -30.19 -25.31 8.26
N ALA A 52 -30.87 -25.01 9.36
CA ALA A 52 -31.30 -23.68 9.75
C ALA A 52 -30.07 -22.78 9.93
N ARG A 53 -29.64 -22.17 8.83
CA ARG A 53 -28.55 -21.20 8.75
C ARG A 53 -28.86 -20.06 9.74
N ARG A 54 -28.16 -20.04 10.87
CA ARG A 54 -28.18 -18.91 11.81
C ARG A 54 -27.88 -17.64 11.03
N GLU A 55 -28.89 -16.78 10.87
CA GLU A 55 -28.75 -15.44 10.32
C GLU A 55 -27.71 -14.70 11.18
N ARG A 56 -26.53 -14.42 10.61
CA ARG A 56 -25.53 -13.59 11.26
C ARG A 56 -26.00 -12.15 11.17
N THR A 57 -26.33 -11.55 12.30
CA THR A 57 -26.61 -10.13 12.40
C THR A 57 -25.29 -9.37 12.48
N VAL A 58 -25.16 -8.30 11.69
CA VAL A 58 -24.00 -7.40 11.72
C VAL A 58 -24.52 -6.06 12.25
N CYS A 59 -23.91 -5.56 13.32
CA CYS A 59 -24.33 -4.32 14.01
C CYS A 59 -25.78 -4.32 14.54
N GLY A 60 -26.34 -5.48 14.89
CA GLY A 60 -27.70 -5.58 15.45
C GLY A 60 -28.84 -5.45 14.45
N LEU A 61 -28.55 -5.33 13.15
CA LEU A 61 -29.54 -5.34 12.06
C LEU A 61 -29.38 -6.60 11.19
N LYS A 62 -30.48 -7.00 10.54
CA LYS A 62 -30.45 -8.02 9.47
C LYS A 62 -29.61 -7.50 8.30
N HIS A 63 -28.81 -8.38 7.71
CA HIS A 63 -27.90 -8.06 6.62
C HIS A 63 -28.60 -7.31 5.48
N ASP A 64 -29.81 -7.72 5.12
CA ASP A 64 -30.60 -7.11 4.04
C ASP A 64 -30.98 -5.64 4.35
N VAL A 65 -31.24 -5.32 5.61
CA VAL A 65 -31.59 -3.95 6.05
C VAL A 65 -30.35 -3.05 6.02
N PHE A 66 -29.20 -3.57 6.44
CA PHE A 66 -27.94 -2.81 6.44
C PHE A 66 -27.56 -2.36 5.01
N PHE A 67 -27.62 -3.27 4.03
CA PHE A 67 -27.30 -2.93 2.64
C PHE A 67 -28.30 -1.95 2.03
N THR A 68 -29.58 -2.02 2.41
CA THR A 68 -30.62 -1.09 1.95
C THR A 68 -30.32 0.34 2.42
N VAL A 69 -29.96 0.52 3.70
CA VAL A 69 -29.62 1.84 4.25
C VAL A 69 -28.34 2.40 3.62
N LEU A 70 -27.31 1.57 3.44
CA LEU A 70 -26.06 1.99 2.81
C LEU A 70 -26.27 2.48 1.37
N ALA A 71 -27.10 1.79 0.59
CA ALA A 71 -27.42 2.20 -0.78
C ALA A 71 -28.09 3.58 -0.83
N VAL A 72 -29.04 3.86 0.08
CA VAL A 72 -29.71 5.16 0.17
C VAL A 72 -28.72 6.29 0.46
N VAL A 73 -27.78 6.08 1.39
CA VAL A 73 -26.74 7.07 1.74
C VAL A 73 -25.86 7.40 0.53
N ILE A 74 -25.41 6.38 -0.22
CA ILE A 74 -24.58 6.57 -1.42
C ILE A 74 -25.31 7.41 -2.47
N VAL A 75 -26.60 7.14 -2.72
CA VAL A 75 -27.40 7.89 -3.71
C VAL A 75 -27.52 9.37 -3.32
N VAL A 76 -27.76 9.66 -2.04
CA VAL A 76 -27.81 11.06 -1.53
C VAL A 76 -26.48 11.77 -1.73
N PHE A 77 -25.36 11.09 -1.44
CA PHE A 77 -24.02 11.65 -1.65
C PHE A 77 -23.73 11.95 -3.12
N LEU A 78 -24.08 11.03 -4.04
CA LEU A 78 -23.88 11.24 -5.47
C LEU A 78 -24.73 12.41 -6.00
N ALA A 79 -25.98 12.53 -5.56
CA ALA A 79 -26.85 13.65 -5.94
C ALA A 79 -26.29 15.00 -5.45
N ALA A 80 -25.73 15.05 -4.24
CA ALA A 80 -25.14 16.27 -3.68
C ALA A 80 -23.86 16.70 -4.43
N VAL A 81 -22.97 15.76 -4.76
CA VAL A 81 -21.70 16.06 -5.45
C VAL A 81 -21.95 16.46 -6.90
N LEU A 82 -22.86 15.77 -7.61
CA LEU A 82 -23.17 16.09 -9.00
C LEU A 82 -23.93 17.43 -9.15
N GLY A 83 -24.68 17.86 -8.13
CA GLY A 83 -25.37 19.15 -8.13
C GLY A 83 -24.45 20.38 -8.03
N GLY A 84 -23.21 20.22 -7.54
CA GLY A 84 -22.29 21.34 -7.29
C GLY A 84 -21.41 21.77 -8.47
N VAL A 85 -21.13 20.87 -9.41
CA VAL A 85 -20.05 21.07 -10.41
C VAL A 85 -20.48 21.76 -11.72
N LEU A 86 -21.79 21.92 -12.00
CA LEU A 86 -22.25 22.57 -13.24
C LEU A 86 -22.52 24.09 -13.10
N GLY A 87 -22.34 24.70 -11.93
CA GLY A 87 -22.86 26.03 -11.63
C GLY A 87 -22.03 27.27 -12.01
N THR A 88 -20.75 27.17 -12.40
CA THR A 88 -19.86 28.35 -12.41
C THR A 88 -19.07 28.63 -13.69
N VAL A 89 -19.44 28.11 -14.86
CA VAL A 89 -18.70 28.40 -16.10
C VAL A 89 -19.56 29.08 -17.17
N LEU A 90 -19.99 30.31 -16.89
CA LEU A 90 -20.24 31.29 -17.94
C LEU A 90 -19.64 32.63 -17.51
N ASN A 91 -18.43 32.95 -18.01
CA ASN A 91 -18.06 34.36 -18.17
C ASN A 91 -17.20 34.60 -19.42
N LYS A 92 -17.93 34.96 -20.48
CA LYS A 92 -17.75 36.14 -21.34
C LYS A 92 -16.40 36.38 -22.03
N SER A 93 -16.41 36.10 -23.33
CA SER A 93 -15.45 36.52 -24.34
C SER A 93 -15.48 38.04 -24.60
N GLY A 94 -14.31 38.63 -24.84
CA GLY A 94 -14.17 39.97 -25.44
C GLY A 94 -12.81 40.10 -26.15
N PRO A 95 -12.76 40.41 -27.46
CA PRO A 95 -11.52 40.72 -28.16
C PRO A 95 -11.30 42.24 -28.18
N ASN A 96 -10.12 42.72 -27.81
CA ASN A 96 -9.70 44.08 -28.14
C ASN A 96 -8.19 44.15 -28.41
N ASN A 97 -7.87 44.45 -29.67
CA ASN A 97 -6.54 44.82 -30.16
C ASN A 97 -6.28 46.31 -29.87
N GLN A 98 -5.17 46.64 -29.21
CA GLN A 98 -4.49 47.93 -29.44
C GLN A 98 -3.00 47.87 -29.06
N PRO A 99 -2.08 48.42 -29.87
CA PRO A 99 -0.63 48.38 -29.62
C PRO A 99 -0.13 49.45 -28.65
N SER A 100 0.94 49.08 -27.94
CA SER A 100 1.54 49.71 -26.76
C SER A 100 2.34 51.00 -27.03
N PRO A 101 2.39 51.94 -26.07
CA PRO A 101 3.50 52.87 -25.94
C PRO A 101 4.55 52.39 -24.94
N ILE A 102 5.80 52.76 -25.25
CA ILE A 102 7.05 52.55 -24.55
C ILE A 102 6.98 53.03 -23.09
N SER A 103 7.42 52.21 -22.14
CA SER A 103 7.73 52.64 -20.77
C SER A 103 8.79 51.74 -20.12
N ASN A 104 9.84 52.43 -19.67
CA ASN A 104 10.83 52.14 -18.64
C ASN A 104 11.07 50.69 -18.17
N GLY A 105 12.37 50.35 -18.22
CA GLY A 105 12.97 49.16 -17.64
C GLY A 105 12.50 48.89 -16.21
N SER A 106 11.63 47.90 -16.11
CA SER A 106 11.33 47.17 -14.90
C SER A 106 12.00 45.82 -15.08
N ILE A 107 12.95 45.47 -14.21
CA ILE A 107 13.56 44.14 -14.19
C ILE A 107 12.41 43.15 -13.97
N PRO A 108 12.10 42.24 -14.91
CA PRO A 108 11.10 41.22 -14.65
C PRO A 108 11.69 40.28 -13.61
N SER A 109 11.21 40.42 -12.36
CA SER A 109 11.30 39.35 -11.39
C SER A 109 10.43 38.22 -11.92
N ASN A 110 11.03 37.38 -12.77
CA ASN A 110 10.46 36.09 -13.13
C ASN A 110 10.51 35.22 -11.88
N THR A 111 9.55 35.42 -10.98
CA THR A 111 9.11 34.41 -10.02
C THR A 111 8.45 33.30 -10.83
N SER A 112 9.27 32.48 -11.49
CA SER A 112 8.83 31.19 -11.99
C SER A 112 8.42 30.38 -10.77
N SER A 113 7.11 30.29 -10.52
CA SER A 113 6.58 29.33 -9.55
C SER A 113 7.19 27.96 -9.84
N PRO A 114 7.68 27.23 -8.83
CA PRO A 114 8.24 25.92 -9.04
C PRO A 114 7.19 25.05 -9.72
N ALA A 115 7.47 24.62 -10.94
CA ALA A 115 6.59 23.72 -11.67
C ALA A 115 6.56 22.40 -10.90
N THR A 116 5.36 21.98 -10.48
CA THR A 116 5.17 20.66 -9.87
C THR A 116 5.65 19.60 -10.87
N PRO A 117 6.54 18.68 -10.47
CA PRO A 117 6.96 17.61 -11.37
C PRO A 117 5.75 16.77 -11.80
N PRO A 118 5.76 16.21 -13.03
CA PRO A 118 4.68 15.37 -13.50
C PRO A 118 4.52 14.12 -12.62
N PRO A 119 3.31 13.57 -12.47
CA PRO A 119 3.09 12.33 -11.75
C PRO A 119 3.90 11.18 -12.36
N VAL A 120 4.55 10.39 -11.51
CA VAL A 120 5.23 9.15 -11.93
C VAL A 120 4.18 8.05 -12.06
N THR A 121 4.17 7.34 -13.20
CA THR A 121 3.22 6.27 -13.47
C THR A 121 3.90 4.91 -13.41
N ALA A 122 3.21 3.93 -12.83
CA ALA A 122 3.67 2.54 -12.83
C ALA A 122 3.49 1.91 -14.22
N TYR A 123 4.45 1.09 -14.62
CA TYR A 123 4.41 0.34 -15.87
C TYR A 123 3.38 -0.78 -15.79
N GLN A 124 2.60 -0.93 -16.85
CA GLN A 124 1.58 -1.95 -16.93
C GLN A 124 2.20 -3.35 -16.90
N ASN A 125 1.57 -4.28 -16.16
CA ASN A 125 2.03 -5.66 -15.99
C ASN A 125 3.43 -5.80 -15.34
N SER A 126 3.94 -4.76 -14.69
CA SER A 126 5.11 -4.90 -13.82
C SER A 126 4.75 -5.53 -12.49
N GLY A 127 5.73 -6.16 -11.86
CA GLY A 127 5.64 -6.56 -10.48
C GLY A 127 5.54 -5.35 -9.56
N ILE A 128 4.94 -5.55 -8.39
CA ILE A 128 4.86 -4.58 -7.32
C ILE A 128 5.35 -5.28 -6.06
N SER A 129 6.14 -4.58 -5.24
CA SER A 129 6.57 -5.10 -3.95
C SER A 129 6.26 -4.13 -2.82
N LEU A 130 5.78 -4.67 -1.70
CA LEU A 130 5.56 -3.95 -0.46
C LEU A 130 6.52 -4.51 0.58
N LEU A 131 7.27 -3.63 1.24
CA LEU A 131 8.26 -4.00 2.24
C LEU A 131 7.96 -3.30 3.56
N VAL A 132 7.76 -4.08 4.61
CA VAL A 132 7.79 -3.57 5.99
C VAL A 132 9.24 -3.66 6.47
N PRO A 133 9.86 -2.57 6.94
CA PRO A 133 11.24 -2.61 7.40
C PRO A 133 11.39 -3.51 8.63
N ALA A 134 12.52 -4.21 8.71
CA ALA A 134 12.81 -5.13 9.82
C ALA A 134 12.96 -4.43 11.18
N HIS A 135 13.17 -3.11 11.17
CA HIS A 135 13.18 -2.28 12.35
C HIS A 135 12.24 -1.09 12.13
N SER A 136 11.36 -0.84 13.10
CA SER A 136 10.43 0.27 13.10
C SER A 136 10.82 1.28 14.19
N SER A 137 10.87 2.56 13.84
CA SER A 137 10.90 3.68 14.78
C SER A 137 9.95 4.77 14.26
N ASP A 138 9.57 5.71 15.12
CA ASP A 138 8.65 6.80 14.75
C ASP A 138 9.21 7.72 13.64
N GLU A 139 10.52 7.67 13.42
CA GLU A 139 11.25 8.41 12.39
C GLU A 139 11.36 7.64 11.06
N LEU A 140 11.09 6.34 11.06
CA LEU A 140 11.20 5.49 9.87
C LEU A 140 9.83 5.33 9.17
N PRO A 141 9.82 5.20 7.83
CA PRO A 141 8.63 4.81 7.09
C PRO A 141 8.04 3.50 7.60
N ALA A 142 6.70 3.42 7.65
CA ALA A 142 5.99 2.23 8.08
C ALA A 142 6.07 1.10 7.05
N PHE A 143 6.08 1.46 5.77
CA PHE A 143 6.41 0.53 4.68
C PHE A 143 7.00 1.29 3.49
N TYR A 144 7.73 0.53 2.67
CA TYR A 144 8.22 0.95 1.37
C TYR A 144 7.46 0.23 0.28
N PHE A 145 7.27 0.92 -0.84
CA PHE A 145 6.58 0.43 -2.01
C PHE A 145 7.52 0.52 -3.21
N TYR A 146 7.63 -0.56 -3.97
CA TYR A 146 8.48 -0.65 -5.14
C TYR A 146 7.66 -0.94 -6.39
N PHE A 147 7.90 -0.17 -7.44
CA PHE A 147 7.25 -0.34 -8.74
C PHE A 147 8.18 0.05 -9.88
N GLN A 148 7.86 -0.41 -11.08
CA GLN A 148 8.62 -0.09 -12.28
C GLN A 148 7.99 1.08 -13.06
N THR A 149 8.76 1.98 -13.65
CA THR A 149 8.27 2.98 -14.62
C THR A 149 8.35 2.49 -16.07
N ALA A 150 7.77 3.23 -17.01
CA ALA A 150 7.82 2.87 -18.43
C ALA A 150 9.22 2.87 -19.04
N GLU A 151 10.16 3.57 -18.42
CA GLU A 151 11.57 3.64 -18.79
C GLU A 151 12.39 2.45 -18.23
N GLY A 152 11.74 1.54 -17.49
CA GLY A 152 12.41 0.38 -16.88
C GLY A 152 13.18 0.72 -15.60
N ALA A 153 12.92 1.89 -14.99
CA ALA A 153 13.45 2.25 -13.68
C ALA A 153 12.64 1.59 -12.57
N ILE A 154 13.31 1.15 -11.50
CA ILE A 154 12.67 0.69 -10.27
C ILE A 154 12.66 1.84 -9.28
N ILE A 155 11.47 2.22 -8.86
CA ILE A 155 11.20 3.36 -7.98
C ILE A 155 10.78 2.84 -6.61
N GLU A 156 11.39 3.42 -5.58
CA GLU A 156 10.96 3.28 -4.18
C GLU A 156 10.10 4.49 -3.80
N ASP A 157 8.98 4.22 -3.16
CA ASP A 157 8.17 5.21 -2.45
C ASP A 157 8.01 4.78 -0.98
N ALA A 158 7.84 5.74 -0.09
CA ALA A 158 7.83 5.53 1.35
C ALA A 158 6.56 6.09 1.99
N TYR A 159 5.86 5.25 2.73
CA TYR A 159 4.69 5.66 3.50
C TYR A 159 5.07 5.91 4.96
N ASN A 160 4.81 7.13 5.44
CA ASN A 160 5.02 7.48 6.85
C ASN A 160 3.67 7.43 7.59
N SER A 161 3.57 6.54 8.58
CA SER A 161 2.34 6.34 9.36
C SER A 161 1.95 7.55 10.21
N THR A 162 2.93 8.33 10.69
CA THR A 162 2.70 9.49 11.55
C THR A 162 1.99 10.61 10.79
N LEU A 163 2.29 10.76 9.50
CA LEU A 163 1.67 11.76 8.63
C LEU A 163 0.48 11.20 7.83
N MET A 164 0.20 9.90 7.95
CA MET A 164 -0.76 9.15 7.15
C MET A 164 -0.67 9.45 5.64
N HIS A 165 0.53 9.74 5.14
CA HIS A 165 0.74 10.26 3.79
C HIS A 165 1.93 9.57 3.13
N VAL A 166 1.81 9.35 1.83
CA VAL A 166 2.91 8.88 0.99
C VAL A 166 3.87 10.05 0.81
N SER A 167 5.07 9.95 1.37
CA SER A 167 6.03 11.05 1.30
C SER A 167 6.61 11.13 -0.10
N SER A 168 5.92 11.85 -1.00
CA SER A 168 6.30 12.07 -2.41
C SER A 168 7.67 12.72 -2.61
N ASN A 169 8.29 13.23 -1.54
CA ASN A 169 9.67 13.72 -1.54
C ASN A 169 10.72 12.60 -1.42
N SER A 170 10.29 11.33 -1.30
CA SER A 170 11.17 10.17 -1.04
C SER A 170 11.26 9.22 -2.22
N THR A 171 10.76 9.63 -3.39
CA THR A 171 10.81 8.85 -4.61
C THR A 171 12.27 8.65 -5.03
N LEU A 172 12.81 7.45 -4.75
CA LEU A 172 14.21 7.14 -4.99
C LEU A 172 14.35 6.17 -6.16
N LEU A 173 15.29 6.46 -7.06
CA LEU A 173 15.72 5.53 -8.09
C LEU A 173 16.56 4.42 -7.43
N VAL A 174 15.98 3.23 -7.31
CA VAL A 174 16.66 2.06 -6.73
C VAL A 174 17.58 1.42 -7.76
N ALA A 175 17.08 1.25 -8.98
CA ALA A 175 17.82 0.62 -10.07
C ALA A 175 17.32 1.08 -11.44
N GLY A 176 18.19 1.04 -12.44
CA GLY A 176 17.86 1.22 -13.84
C GLY A 176 18.16 -0.05 -14.65
N GLY A 177 17.53 -0.19 -15.82
CA GLY A 177 17.79 -1.31 -16.74
C GLY A 177 17.07 -2.62 -16.39
N ALA A 178 16.01 -2.55 -15.58
CA ALA A 178 15.14 -3.70 -15.37
C ALA A 178 14.37 -4.06 -16.66
N ALA A 179 14.13 -5.35 -16.90
CA ALA A 179 13.28 -5.79 -18.00
C ALA A 179 11.87 -5.19 -17.87
N ASN A 180 11.26 -4.78 -18.96
CA ASN A 180 9.87 -4.31 -18.94
C ASN A 180 8.92 -5.39 -18.40
N GLY A 181 8.12 -5.04 -17.40
CA GLY A 181 7.19 -5.98 -16.77
C GLY A 181 7.86 -6.94 -15.79
N THR A 182 9.05 -6.61 -15.30
CA THR A 182 9.82 -7.49 -14.40
C THR A 182 9.04 -7.76 -13.10
N PRO A 183 9.07 -9.00 -12.55
CA PRO A 183 8.63 -9.23 -11.19
C PRO A 183 9.56 -8.50 -10.22
N ILE A 184 9.00 -7.95 -9.14
CA ILE A 184 9.75 -7.24 -8.10
C ILE A 184 9.51 -7.93 -6.76
N ALA A 185 10.59 -8.21 -6.04
CA ALA A 185 10.53 -8.68 -4.66
C ALA A 185 11.47 -7.82 -3.79
N ALA A 186 11.15 -7.66 -2.52
CA ALA A 186 11.99 -6.91 -1.59
C ALA A 186 12.07 -7.64 -0.25
N THR A 187 13.21 -7.52 0.42
CA THR A 187 13.43 -8.03 1.77
C THR A 187 14.13 -6.98 2.63
N SER A 188 13.97 -7.08 3.94
CA SER A 188 14.65 -6.25 4.91
C SER A 188 15.13 -7.10 6.08
N TRP A 189 16.31 -6.77 6.59
CA TRP A 189 16.85 -7.36 7.82
C TRP A 189 17.57 -6.29 8.64
N PHE A 190 17.65 -6.53 9.95
CA PHE A 190 18.35 -5.67 10.89
C PHE A 190 19.56 -6.41 11.46
N SER A 191 20.74 -5.83 11.33
CA SER A 191 21.99 -6.41 11.83
C SER A 191 22.96 -5.30 12.22
N ASN A 192 23.69 -5.49 13.33
CA ASN A 192 24.70 -4.55 13.83
C ASN A 192 24.19 -3.10 13.99
N GLY A 193 22.92 -2.91 14.40
CA GLY A 193 22.34 -1.59 14.55
C GLY A 193 21.86 -0.92 13.25
N HIS A 194 21.95 -1.61 12.12
CA HIS A 194 21.58 -1.09 10.81
C HIS A 194 20.48 -1.92 10.15
N THR A 195 19.53 -1.24 9.52
CA THR A 195 18.52 -1.86 8.65
C THR A 195 19.05 -1.90 7.23
N THR A 196 19.11 -3.09 6.64
CA THR A 196 19.41 -3.28 5.22
C THR A 196 18.12 -3.68 4.50
N ARG A 197 18.00 -3.23 3.25
CA ARG A 197 16.91 -3.55 2.34
C ARG A 197 17.52 -3.97 1.02
N GLN A 198 16.95 -4.99 0.38
CA GLN A 198 17.41 -5.50 -0.90
C GLN A 198 16.20 -5.74 -1.80
N VAL A 199 16.30 -5.31 -3.05
CA VAL A 199 15.22 -5.38 -4.04
C VAL A 199 15.68 -6.27 -5.19
N PHE A 200 14.93 -7.31 -5.50
CA PHE A 200 15.23 -8.27 -6.54
C PHE A 200 14.35 -8.02 -7.76
N PHE A 201 14.94 -8.08 -8.95
CA PHE A 201 14.24 -7.93 -10.22
C PHE A 201 14.99 -8.67 -11.35
N LEU A 202 14.38 -8.82 -12.51
CA LEU A 202 15.02 -9.34 -13.72
C LEU A 202 15.54 -8.22 -14.63
N ASP A 203 16.75 -8.37 -15.17
CA ASP A 203 17.26 -7.56 -16.28
C ASP A 203 16.68 -8.01 -17.65
N SER A 204 17.00 -7.27 -18.72
CA SER A 204 16.55 -7.59 -20.10
C SER A 204 17.03 -8.94 -20.65
N SER A 205 18.02 -9.57 -20.01
CA SER A 205 18.52 -10.90 -20.35
C SER A 205 17.88 -12.01 -19.51
N GLY A 206 17.00 -11.66 -18.55
CA GLY A 206 16.35 -12.59 -17.64
C GLY A 206 17.20 -12.99 -16.43
N ASN A 207 18.30 -12.28 -16.15
CA ASN A 207 19.11 -12.51 -14.95
C ASN A 207 18.49 -11.82 -13.74
N VAL A 208 18.63 -12.44 -12.57
CA VAL A 208 18.23 -11.82 -11.30
C VAL A 208 19.27 -10.77 -10.88
N MET A 209 18.80 -9.56 -10.66
CA MET A 209 19.54 -8.39 -10.20
C MET A 209 19.11 -8.02 -8.77
N THR A 210 19.97 -7.31 -8.04
CA THR A 210 19.72 -6.87 -6.65
C THR A 210 20.19 -5.45 -6.38
#